data_AF-A0A9X0SM61-F1
#
_entry.id   AF-A0A9X0SM61-F1
#
_cell.length_a   1.000
_cell.length_b   1.000
_cell.length_c   1.000
_cell.angle_alpha   90.00
_cell.angle_beta   90.00
_cell.angle_gamma   90.00
#
_symmetry.space_group_name_H-M   'P 1'
#
loop_
_entity.id
_entity.type
_entity.pdbx_description
1 polymer ?
#
loop_
_entity_poly.entity_id
_entity_poly.type
_entity_poly.pdbx_seq_one_letter_code
_entity_poly.pdbx_strand_id
1 'polypeptide(L)'
;MLVVLDANVIKKNFMLTSIDFNNLIDYLIKTQSKLIIPQIVWEEIQNLFKKDLEQRYEDYKNGVLKLNVLLMDPVENNTEINVDKKTADYMDYIKDRLSLKDEGIVKYKQEYLPEVVNRAIHRIKPCSPKGEEFRDTLLWLTVLDIAKENSDEQLVLISHNTKEFAADNNKEVLHPDLEREVNDLDLDVQYYNSLGQFIQRHATKIKFVDETWIKDQINIDEVNDNFLHILNENEEDSLMRYAENRFDNCTGYINVCGAFLDIEDFFVYEKSDGSLYLELILSGEIEVEVEIEEEIEKEREKYEYEYVYDSYTHEFTVERVPKYEVEAEVLARCAYIYPDYELKLGAVINNKKLEKYTIKEFGRL
;
A
#
# COMPACT_ATOMS: atom_id res chain seq x y z
N MET A 1 1.58 -14.36 -3.27
CA MET A 1 1.53 -14.72 -4.70
C MET A 1 2.37 -13.72 -5.47
N LEU A 2 3.13 -14.21 -6.43
CA LEU A 2 3.97 -13.40 -7.31
C LEU A 2 3.33 -13.35 -8.71
N VAL A 3 3.13 -12.17 -9.26
CA VAL A 3 2.56 -11.99 -10.61
C VAL A 3 3.65 -11.46 -11.53
N VAL A 4 3.91 -12.17 -12.62
CA VAL A 4 4.85 -11.80 -13.69
C VAL A 4 4.08 -11.43 -14.95
N LEU A 5 4.35 -10.25 -15.50
CA LEU A 5 3.77 -9.79 -16.76
C LEU A 5 4.78 -9.93 -17.90
N ASP A 6 4.29 -10.33 -19.07
CA ASP A 6 4.98 -10.14 -20.34
C ASP A 6 4.80 -8.70 -20.85
N ALA A 7 5.81 -8.15 -21.53
CA ALA A 7 5.79 -6.83 -22.15
C ALA A 7 4.59 -6.63 -23.09
N ASN A 8 4.14 -7.69 -23.76
CA ASN A 8 2.97 -7.63 -24.64
C ASN A 8 1.66 -7.28 -23.92
N VAL A 9 1.55 -7.58 -22.62
CA VAL A 9 0.38 -7.22 -21.81
C VAL A 9 0.33 -5.70 -21.62
N ILE A 10 1.47 -5.07 -21.33
CA ILE A 10 1.60 -3.62 -21.13
C ILE A 10 1.49 -2.87 -22.46
N LYS A 11 2.09 -3.37 -23.54
CA LYS A 11 2.07 -2.74 -24.87
C LYS A 11 0.65 -2.39 -25.37
N LYS A 12 -0.35 -3.22 -25.05
CA LYS A 12 -1.74 -2.97 -25.47
C LYS A 12 -2.34 -1.74 -24.80
N ASN A 13 -1.82 -1.34 -23.65
CA ASN A 13 -2.29 -0.18 -22.91
C ASN A 13 -1.13 0.45 -22.13
N PHE A 14 -0.30 1.24 -22.82
CA PHE A 14 0.83 1.90 -22.17
C PHE A 14 0.43 2.73 -20.95
N MET A 15 -0.77 3.33 -20.96
CA MET A 15 -1.26 4.15 -19.85
C MET A 15 -1.83 3.32 -18.69
N LEU A 16 -1.91 1.99 -18.79
CA LEU A 16 -2.39 1.11 -17.72
C LEU A 16 -3.76 1.52 -17.12
N THR A 17 -4.60 2.20 -17.91
CA THR A 17 -5.88 2.77 -17.46
C THR A 17 -7.08 1.85 -17.67
N SER A 18 -6.89 0.68 -18.29
CA SER A 18 -7.99 -0.24 -18.54
C SER A 18 -8.52 -0.82 -17.23
N ILE A 19 -9.82 -1.16 -17.24
CA ILE A 19 -10.51 -1.81 -16.13
C ILE A 19 -9.72 -3.02 -15.62
N ASP A 20 -9.16 -3.84 -16.51
CA ASP A 20 -8.36 -5.00 -16.13
C ASP A 20 -7.08 -4.65 -15.34
N PHE A 21 -6.42 -3.54 -15.67
CA PHE A 21 -5.22 -3.08 -14.93
C PHE A 21 -5.61 -2.48 -13.58
N ASN A 22 -6.70 -1.73 -13.51
CA ASN A 22 -7.21 -1.25 -12.24
C ASN A 22 -7.62 -2.41 -11.32
N ASN A 23 -8.30 -3.43 -11.86
CA ASN A 23 -8.64 -4.63 -11.10
C ASN A 23 -7.39 -5.43 -10.68
N LEU A 24 -6.33 -5.44 -11.50
CA LEU A 24 -5.05 -6.07 -11.13
C LEU A 24 -4.43 -5.34 -9.95
N ILE A 25 -4.31 -4.01 -10.01
CA ILE A 25 -3.72 -3.21 -8.94
C ILE A 25 -4.53 -3.37 -7.64
N ASP A 26 -5.86 -3.28 -7.73
CA ASP A 26 -6.77 -3.54 -6.60
C ASP A 26 -6.56 -4.94 -6.01
N TYR A 27 -6.45 -5.96 -6.86
CA TYR A 27 -6.17 -7.33 -6.42
C TYR A 27 -4.80 -7.46 -5.74
N LEU A 28 -3.75 -6.88 -6.31
CA LEU A 28 -2.40 -6.95 -5.74
C LEU A 28 -2.37 -6.33 -4.33
N ILE A 29 -2.99 -5.16 -4.16
CA ILE A 29 -3.09 -4.47 -2.87
C ILE A 29 -3.88 -5.34 -1.88
N LYS A 30 -5.12 -5.71 -2.22
CA LYS A 30 -6.00 -6.48 -1.32
C LYS A 30 -5.42 -7.83 -0.93
N THR A 31 -4.64 -8.48 -1.79
CA THR A 31 -4.10 -9.81 -1.49
C THR A 31 -2.65 -9.78 -1.01
N GLN A 32 -2.05 -8.59 -0.86
CA GLN A 32 -0.62 -8.39 -0.61
C GLN A 32 0.27 -9.15 -1.63
N SER A 33 -0.24 -9.37 -2.84
CA SER A 33 0.49 -10.02 -3.91
C SER A 33 1.48 -9.05 -4.54
N LYS A 34 2.61 -9.57 -5.01
CA LYS A 34 3.70 -8.74 -5.55
C LYS A 34 3.74 -8.84 -7.07
N LEU A 35 3.93 -7.70 -7.73
CA LEU A 35 4.23 -7.64 -9.15
C LEU A 35 5.75 -7.75 -9.36
N ILE A 36 6.17 -8.68 -10.19
CA ILE A 36 7.56 -8.87 -10.59
C ILE A 36 7.70 -8.63 -12.10
N ILE A 37 8.69 -7.83 -12.49
CA ILE A 37 8.99 -7.54 -13.89
C ILE A 37 10.43 -7.99 -14.19
N PRO A 38 10.62 -9.10 -14.92
CA PRO A 38 11.94 -9.48 -15.42
C PRO A 38 12.60 -8.34 -16.18
N GLN A 39 13.91 -8.16 -16.01
CA GLN A 39 14.68 -7.09 -16.67
C GLN A 39 14.51 -7.13 -18.19
N ILE A 40 14.44 -8.33 -18.79
CA ILE A 40 14.20 -8.48 -20.23
C ILE A 40 12.85 -7.90 -20.66
N VAL A 41 11.82 -8.04 -19.82
CA VAL A 41 10.50 -7.44 -20.04
C VAL A 41 10.56 -5.93 -19.86
N TRP A 42 11.26 -5.44 -18.82
CA TRP A 42 11.43 -4.02 -18.56
C TRP A 42 12.10 -3.29 -19.73
N GLU A 43 13.22 -3.84 -20.22
CA GLU A 43 13.93 -3.33 -21.40
C GLU A 43 13.06 -3.39 -22.67
N GLU A 44 12.24 -4.44 -22.81
CA GLU A 44 11.32 -4.56 -23.94
C GLU A 44 10.21 -3.52 -23.90
N ILE A 45 9.61 -3.24 -22.74
CA ILE A 45 8.59 -2.20 -22.58
C ILE A 45 9.14 -0.84 -23.00
N GLN A 46 10.33 -0.49 -22.53
CA GLN A 46 11.00 0.76 -22.88
C GLN A 46 11.18 0.89 -24.40
N ASN A 47 11.70 -0.17 -25.04
CA ASN A 47 11.92 -0.17 -26.48
C ASN A 47 10.62 -0.15 -27.29
N LEU A 48 9.59 -0.87 -26.84
CA LEU A 48 8.27 -0.89 -27.48
C LEU A 48 7.61 0.49 -27.42
N PHE A 49 7.64 1.15 -26.27
CA PHE A 49 7.11 2.50 -26.11
C PHE A 49 7.87 3.49 -26.99
N LYS A 50 9.21 3.48 -26.94
CA LYS A 50 10.07 4.34 -27.75
C LYS A 50 9.74 4.22 -29.24
N LYS A 51 9.69 2.99 -29.77
CA LYS A 51 9.37 2.73 -31.18
C LYS A 51 7.96 3.18 -31.57
N ASP A 52 6.97 2.94 -30.71
CA ASP A 52 5.59 3.36 -30.99
C ASP A 52 5.47 4.90 -30.99
N LEU A 53 6.17 5.57 -30.07
CA LEU A 53 6.23 7.03 -30.01
C LEU A 53 6.95 7.63 -31.24
N GLU A 54 8.10 7.09 -31.62
CA GLU A 54 8.83 7.50 -32.83
C GLU A 54 7.96 7.37 -34.07
N GLN A 55 7.32 6.21 -34.25
CA GLN A 55 6.47 5.94 -35.39
C GLN A 55 5.29 6.93 -35.44
N ARG A 56 4.56 7.12 -34.33
CA ARG A 56 3.43 8.05 -34.28
C ARG A 56 3.85 9.50 -34.48
N TYR A 57 5.03 9.88 -34.00
CA TYR A 57 5.56 11.22 -34.18
C TYR A 57 5.92 11.48 -35.65
N GLU A 58 6.53 10.52 -36.34
CA GLU A 58 6.78 10.61 -37.78
C GLU A 58 5.47 10.60 -38.59
N ASP A 59 4.48 9.78 -38.21
CA ASP A 59 3.16 9.79 -38.83
C ASP A 59 2.45 11.15 -38.65
N TYR A 60 2.59 11.76 -37.47
CA TYR A 60 2.10 13.12 -37.21
C TYR A 60 2.77 14.15 -38.13
N LYS A 61 4.11 14.18 -38.21
CA LYS A 61 4.84 15.10 -39.10
C LYS A 61 4.41 14.93 -40.56
N ASN A 62 4.35 13.67 -41.02
CA ASN A 62 3.91 13.34 -42.37
C ASN A 62 2.45 13.75 -42.61
N GLY A 63 1.58 13.63 -41.60
CA GLY A 63 0.20 14.10 -41.64
C GLY A 63 0.10 15.61 -41.83
N VAL A 64 0.89 16.39 -41.07
CA VAL A 64 0.94 17.86 -41.21
C VAL A 64 1.44 18.27 -42.60
N LEU A 65 2.50 17.62 -43.10
CA LEU A 65 3.00 17.87 -44.45
C LEU A 65 1.94 17.61 -45.52
N LYS A 66 1.22 16.50 -45.42
CA LYS A 66 0.13 16.16 -46.35
C LYS A 66 -1.03 17.15 -46.28
N LEU A 67 -1.37 17.65 -45.09
CA LEU A 67 -2.41 18.65 -44.90
C LEU A 67 -2.03 19.98 -45.54
N ASN A 68 -0.80 20.44 -45.34
CA ASN A 68 -0.31 21.73 -45.85
C ASN A 68 -0.29 21.83 -47.39
N VAL A 69 -0.34 20.71 -48.12
CA VAL A 69 -0.49 20.72 -49.58
C VAL A 69 -1.87 21.24 -50.03
N LEU A 70 -2.90 21.15 -49.18
CA LEU A 70 -4.27 21.53 -49.51
C LEU A 70 -4.68 22.90 -48.96
N LEU A 71 -3.87 23.51 -48.09
CA LEU A 71 -4.18 24.78 -47.45
C LEU A 71 -3.60 25.94 -48.25
N MET A 72 -4.37 27.03 -48.40
CA MET A 72 -3.85 28.28 -48.97
C MET A 72 -2.82 28.93 -48.04
N ASP A 73 -3.03 28.81 -46.73
CA ASP A 73 -2.12 29.25 -45.68
C ASP A 73 -1.66 28.02 -44.88
N PRO A 74 -0.39 27.57 -45.03
CA PRO A 74 0.13 26.40 -44.33
C PRO A 74 0.13 26.58 -42.80
N VAL A 75 -0.12 25.50 -42.07
CA VAL A 75 0.00 25.47 -40.61
C VAL A 75 1.46 25.18 -40.22
N GLU A 76 2.01 25.97 -39.31
CA GLU A 76 3.33 25.70 -38.73
C GLU A 76 3.29 24.48 -37.82
N ASN A 77 4.27 23.59 -37.98
CA ASN A 77 4.49 22.47 -37.05
C ASN A 77 5.55 22.85 -36.01
N ASN A 78 5.10 23.41 -34.89
CA ASN A 78 5.98 23.79 -33.77
C ASN A 78 6.07 22.71 -32.68
N THR A 79 5.51 21.52 -32.91
CA THR A 79 5.52 20.44 -31.92
C THR A 79 6.81 19.63 -32.06
N GLU A 80 7.79 19.90 -31.20
CA GLU A 80 8.99 19.08 -31.08
C GLU A 80 8.88 18.10 -29.91
N ILE A 81 8.91 16.80 -30.20
CA ILE A 81 8.90 15.75 -29.19
C ILE A 81 10.30 15.18 -29.01
N ASN A 82 10.86 15.36 -27.82
CA ASN A 82 12.05 14.62 -27.39
C ASN A 82 11.64 13.21 -26.96
N VAL A 83 11.82 12.25 -27.86
CA VAL A 83 11.44 10.84 -27.68
C VAL A 83 12.15 10.22 -26.48
N ASP A 84 13.45 10.47 -26.30
CA ASP A 84 14.23 9.87 -25.22
C ASP A 84 13.74 10.37 -23.85
N LYS A 85 13.50 11.68 -23.72
CA LYS A 85 12.91 12.25 -22.51
C LYS A 85 11.54 11.67 -22.23
N LYS A 86 10.67 11.59 -23.24
CA LYS A 86 9.31 11.03 -23.06
C LYS A 86 9.31 9.54 -22.75
N THR A 87 10.30 8.81 -23.22
CA THR A 87 10.50 7.41 -22.86
C THR A 87 10.94 7.29 -21.41
N ALA A 88 11.85 8.14 -20.93
CA ALA A 88 12.23 8.18 -19.51
C ALA A 88 11.04 8.54 -18.61
N ASP A 89 10.32 9.63 -18.93
CA ASP A 89 9.10 10.06 -18.23
C ASP A 89 8.08 8.88 -18.13
N TYR A 90 7.99 8.05 -19.18
CA TYR A 90 7.10 6.90 -19.23
C TYR A 90 7.54 5.75 -18.32
N MET A 91 8.84 5.44 -18.26
CA MET A 91 9.33 4.38 -17.39
C MET A 91 9.15 4.75 -15.90
N ASP A 92 9.35 6.02 -15.55
CA ASP A 92 9.06 6.53 -14.21
C ASP A 92 7.56 6.40 -13.89
N TYR A 93 6.70 6.77 -14.86
CA TYR A 93 5.24 6.61 -14.72
C TYR A 93 4.81 5.16 -14.46
N ILE A 94 5.35 4.17 -15.20
CA ILE A 94 5.03 2.75 -14.95
C ILE A 94 5.44 2.34 -13.55
N LYS A 95 6.63 2.76 -13.12
CA LYS A 95 7.19 2.42 -11.81
C LYS A 95 6.26 2.90 -10.69
N ASP A 96 5.81 4.15 -10.78
CA ASP A 96 4.88 4.74 -9.82
C ASP A 96 3.50 4.08 -9.88
N ARG A 97 2.94 3.91 -11.09
CA ARG A 97 1.59 3.38 -11.29
C ARG A 97 1.42 1.95 -10.78
N LEU A 98 2.47 1.14 -10.87
CA LEU A 98 2.48 -0.25 -10.40
C LEU A 98 3.11 -0.40 -9.01
N SER A 99 3.49 0.71 -8.36
CA SER A 99 4.20 0.73 -7.08
C SER A 99 5.41 -0.21 -7.07
N LEU A 100 6.12 -0.25 -8.20
CA LEU A 100 7.20 -1.20 -8.46
C LEU A 100 8.49 -0.74 -7.75
N LYS A 101 8.95 -1.53 -6.79
CA LYS A 101 10.25 -1.32 -6.16
C LYS A 101 11.38 -1.89 -7.02
N ASP A 102 12.63 -1.49 -6.78
CA ASP A 102 13.77 -1.97 -7.56
C ASP A 102 13.97 -3.49 -7.41
N GLU A 103 13.63 -4.05 -6.24
CA GLU A 103 13.64 -5.49 -6.00
C GLU A 103 12.59 -6.24 -6.84
N GLY A 104 11.56 -5.53 -7.31
CA GLY A 104 10.55 -6.06 -8.22
C GLY A 104 11.07 -6.22 -9.66
N ILE A 105 12.26 -5.70 -9.99
CA ILE A 105 12.89 -5.86 -11.31
C ILE A 105 13.98 -6.94 -11.24
N VAL A 106 13.67 -8.14 -11.71
CA VAL A 106 14.57 -9.30 -11.59
C VAL A 106 15.49 -9.41 -12.80
N LYS A 107 16.80 -9.37 -12.55
CA LYS A 107 17.82 -9.43 -13.61
C LYS A 107 17.92 -10.83 -14.21
N TYR A 108 18.12 -10.91 -15.52
CA TYR A 108 18.47 -12.17 -16.17
C TYR A 108 19.91 -12.56 -15.82
N LYS A 109 20.15 -13.88 -15.72
CA LYS A 109 21.43 -14.46 -15.32
C LYS A 109 22.25 -14.80 -16.57
N GLN A 110 23.57 -14.60 -16.53
CA GLN A 110 24.44 -14.93 -17.68
C GLN A 110 24.47 -16.44 -17.94
N GLU A 111 24.26 -17.21 -16.87
CA GLU A 111 24.15 -18.66 -16.82
C GLU A 111 23.00 -19.21 -17.69
N TYR A 112 22.05 -18.35 -18.10
CA TYR A 112 20.97 -18.74 -19.02
C TYR A 112 21.45 -18.94 -20.45
N LEU A 113 22.56 -18.33 -20.86
CA LEU A 113 23.00 -18.34 -22.26
C LEU A 113 23.14 -19.75 -22.86
N PRO A 114 23.80 -20.73 -22.20
CA PRO A 114 23.88 -22.10 -22.72
C PRO A 114 22.50 -22.72 -22.93
N GLU A 115 21.57 -22.50 -22.02
CA GLU A 115 20.21 -23.06 -22.10
C GLU A 115 19.39 -22.37 -23.20
N VAL A 116 19.50 -21.05 -23.33
CA VAL A 116 18.86 -20.32 -24.43
C VAL A 116 19.36 -20.81 -25.79
N VAL A 117 20.67 -21.02 -25.93
CA VAL A 117 21.27 -21.58 -27.16
C VAL A 117 20.78 -23.02 -27.39
N ASN A 118 20.74 -23.84 -26.34
CA ASN A 118 20.24 -25.21 -26.41
C ASN A 118 18.79 -25.26 -26.93
N ARG A 119 17.90 -24.43 -26.38
CA ARG A 119 16.50 -24.35 -26.81
C ARG A 119 16.37 -23.83 -28.24
N ALA A 120 17.19 -22.85 -28.62
CA ALA A 120 17.21 -22.34 -29.98
C ALA A 120 17.64 -23.41 -30.99
N ILE A 121 18.66 -24.21 -30.70
CA ILE A 121 19.15 -25.29 -31.59
C ILE A 121 18.11 -26.40 -31.73
N HIS A 122 17.55 -26.84 -30.60
CA HIS A 122 16.67 -28.01 -30.54
C HIS A 122 15.18 -27.67 -30.70
N ARG A 123 14.85 -26.39 -30.92
CA ARG A 123 13.47 -25.87 -31.07
C ARG A 123 12.58 -26.24 -29.87
N ILE A 124 13.14 -26.11 -28.67
CA ILE A 124 12.44 -26.39 -27.41
C ILE A 124 11.67 -25.13 -27.01
N LYS A 125 10.39 -25.28 -26.66
CA LYS A 125 9.55 -24.17 -26.21
C LYS A 125 10.20 -23.39 -25.05
N PRO A 126 10.00 -22.06 -24.92
CA PRO A 126 9.18 -21.23 -25.81
C PRO A 126 9.91 -20.82 -27.10
N CYS A 127 11.06 -21.39 -27.47
CA CYS A 127 11.62 -21.13 -28.79
C CYS A 127 10.68 -21.60 -29.91
N SER A 128 10.34 -20.69 -30.81
CA SER A 128 9.59 -21.02 -32.02
C SER A 128 10.37 -21.96 -32.95
N PRO A 129 9.71 -22.63 -33.91
CA PRO A 129 10.38 -23.48 -34.91
C PRO A 129 11.41 -22.76 -35.78
N LYS A 130 11.34 -21.42 -35.84
CA LYS A 130 12.33 -20.57 -36.52
C LYS A 130 13.53 -20.23 -35.63
N GLY A 131 13.41 -20.39 -34.31
CA GLY A 131 14.45 -20.10 -33.32
C GLY A 131 14.58 -18.62 -32.96
N GLU A 132 13.52 -17.84 -33.17
CA GLU A 132 13.57 -16.36 -33.09
C GLU A 132 13.11 -15.79 -31.73
N GLU A 133 13.00 -16.63 -30.70
CA GLU A 133 12.38 -16.28 -29.40
C GLU A 133 13.34 -16.33 -28.21
N PHE A 134 14.46 -15.65 -28.40
CA PHE A 134 15.45 -15.43 -27.36
C PHE A 134 14.84 -14.77 -26.11
N ARG A 135 13.96 -13.78 -26.32
CA ARG A 135 13.34 -13.00 -25.24
C ARG A 135 12.35 -13.83 -24.43
N ASP A 136 11.47 -14.58 -25.10
CA ASP A 136 10.52 -15.47 -24.44
C ASP A 136 11.25 -16.57 -23.65
N THR A 137 12.38 -17.06 -24.16
CA THR A 137 13.20 -18.04 -23.44
C THR A 137 13.84 -17.43 -22.18
N LEU A 138 14.40 -16.23 -22.27
CA LEU A 138 14.93 -15.53 -21.10
C LEU A 138 13.84 -15.24 -20.06
N LEU A 139 12.66 -14.82 -20.51
CA LEU A 139 11.49 -14.63 -19.65
C LEU A 139 11.15 -15.94 -18.92
N TRP A 140 11.05 -17.05 -19.65
CA TRP A 140 10.73 -18.36 -19.07
C TRP A 140 11.76 -18.82 -18.03
N LEU A 141 13.05 -18.74 -18.35
CA LEU A 141 14.11 -19.11 -17.42
C LEU A 141 14.11 -18.22 -16.16
N THR A 142 13.83 -16.94 -16.33
CA THR A 142 13.68 -16.01 -15.19
C THR A 142 12.46 -16.37 -14.35
N VAL A 143 11.32 -16.74 -14.97
CA VAL A 143 10.11 -17.21 -14.27
C VAL A 143 10.39 -18.45 -13.43
N LEU A 144 11.09 -19.44 -14.00
CA LEU A 144 11.46 -20.66 -13.26
C LEU A 144 12.37 -20.34 -12.07
N ASP A 145 13.31 -19.43 -12.23
CA ASP A 145 14.20 -19.04 -11.14
C ASP A 145 13.49 -18.25 -10.04
N ILE A 146 12.58 -17.33 -10.38
CA ILE A 146 11.75 -16.64 -9.39
C ILE A 146 10.91 -17.66 -8.60
N ALA A 147 10.28 -18.62 -9.28
CA ALA A 147 9.50 -19.66 -8.62
C ALA A 147 10.36 -20.54 -7.70
N LYS A 148 11.58 -20.90 -8.10
CA LYS A 148 12.52 -21.67 -7.25
C LYS A 148 12.96 -20.90 -6.01
N GLU A 149 13.25 -19.61 -6.18
CA GLU A 149 13.69 -18.73 -5.09
C GLU A 149 12.56 -18.41 -4.10
N ASN A 150 11.30 -18.63 -4.49
CA ASN A 150 10.09 -18.36 -3.71
C ASN A 150 9.16 -19.59 -3.69
N SER A 151 9.70 -20.76 -3.35
CA SER A 151 9.02 -22.07 -3.41
C SER A 151 7.73 -22.17 -2.59
N ASP A 152 7.55 -21.28 -1.62
CA ASP A 152 6.37 -21.16 -0.75
C ASP A 152 5.28 -20.23 -1.32
N GLU A 153 5.58 -19.49 -2.40
CA GLU A 153 4.63 -18.62 -3.08
C GLU A 153 4.21 -19.18 -4.45
N GLN A 154 2.91 -19.13 -4.76
CA GLN A 154 2.43 -19.34 -6.11
C GLN A 154 2.91 -18.23 -7.05
N LEU A 155 3.46 -18.61 -8.20
CA LEU A 155 3.83 -17.69 -9.27
C LEU A 155 2.83 -17.74 -10.42
N VAL A 156 2.43 -16.56 -10.90
CA VAL A 156 1.50 -16.39 -12.01
C VAL A 156 2.22 -15.70 -13.17
N LEU A 157 2.30 -16.34 -14.33
CA LEU A 157 2.75 -15.74 -15.58
C LEU A 157 1.56 -15.30 -16.43
N ILE A 158 1.48 -14.01 -16.77
CA ILE A 158 0.48 -13.46 -17.68
C ILE A 158 1.15 -13.06 -18.99
N SER A 159 0.83 -13.76 -20.08
CA SER A 159 1.38 -13.47 -21.41
C SER A 159 0.37 -13.68 -22.54
N HIS A 160 0.32 -12.71 -23.46
CA HIS A 160 -0.45 -12.83 -24.70
C HIS A 160 0.23 -13.71 -25.77
N ASN A 161 1.45 -14.18 -25.55
CA ASN A 161 2.19 -15.02 -26.50
C ASN A 161 1.73 -16.48 -26.45
N THR A 162 0.49 -16.70 -26.90
CA THR A 162 -0.22 -18.00 -26.89
C THR A 162 0.34 -19.04 -27.87
N LYS A 163 1.26 -18.67 -28.75
CA LYS A 163 1.91 -19.62 -29.66
C LYS A 163 3.02 -20.40 -28.95
N GLU A 164 3.60 -19.80 -27.93
CA GLU A 164 4.92 -20.19 -27.44
C GLU A 164 4.86 -20.58 -25.97
N PHE A 165 3.94 -19.96 -25.22
CA PHE A 165 3.62 -20.36 -23.85
C PHE A 165 2.39 -21.24 -23.70
N ALA A 166 1.43 -21.21 -24.63
CA ALA A 166 0.16 -21.93 -24.46
C ALA A 166 0.09 -23.23 -25.26
N ALA A 167 -0.71 -24.18 -24.79
CA ALA A 167 -0.99 -25.43 -25.50
C ALA A 167 -1.63 -25.17 -26.88
N ASP A 168 -1.44 -26.08 -27.82
CA ASP A 168 -2.00 -25.92 -29.18
C ASP A 168 -3.51 -26.03 -29.22
N ASN A 169 -4.08 -26.93 -28.41
CA ASN A 169 -5.52 -27.21 -28.34
C ASN A 169 -6.28 -26.27 -27.39
N ASN A 170 -5.60 -25.65 -26.43
CA ASN A 170 -6.22 -24.75 -25.47
C ASN A 170 -5.28 -23.59 -25.13
N LYS A 171 -5.61 -22.40 -25.63
CA LYS A 171 -4.79 -21.19 -25.42
C LYS A 171 -4.85 -20.66 -24.01
N GLU A 172 -5.66 -21.24 -23.12
CA GLU A 172 -5.77 -20.86 -21.71
C GLU A 172 -4.87 -21.67 -20.77
N VAL A 173 -4.17 -22.68 -21.27
CA VAL A 173 -3.35 -23.60 -20.48
C VAL A 173 -1.91 -23.51 -20.97
N LEU A 174 -0.97 -23.63 -20.04
CA LEU A 174 0.46 -23.67 -20.33
C LEU A 174 0.78 -24.81 -21.30
N HIS A 175 1.79 -24.62 -22.14
CA HIS A 175 2.23 -25.64 -23.08
C HIS A 175 2.71 -26.89 -22.32
N PRO A 176 2.35 -28.13 -22.75
CA PRO A 176 2.68 -29.35 -22.00
C PRO A 176 4.17 -29.56 -21.71
N ASP A 177 5.05 -29.11 -22.60
CA ASP A 177 6.50 -29.17 -22.38
C ASP A 177 6.94 -28.27 -21.23
N LEU A 178 6.40 -27.04 -21.16
CA LEU A 178 6.70 -26.09 -20.10
C LEU A 178 6.05 -26.51 -18.77
N GLU A 179 4.84 -27.06 -18.82
CA GLU A 179 4.16 -27.64 -17.65
C GLU A 179 4.94 -28.82 -17.07
N ARG A 180 5.51 -29.67 -17.92
CA ARG A 180 6.39 -30.75 -17.49
C ARG A 180 7.66 -30.22 -16.81
N GLU A 181 8.27 -29.15 -17.33
CA GLU A 181 9.42 -28.53 -16.66
C GLU A 181 9.05 -27.99 -15.27
N VAL A 182 7.88 -27.36 -15.13
CA VAL A 182 7.36 -26.87 -13.84
C VAL A 182 7.16 -28.03 -12.86
N ASN A 183 6.56 -29.13 -13.31
CA ASN A 183 6.31 -30.32 -12.49
C ASN A 183 7.61 -31.07 -12.12
N ASP A 184 8.55 -31.22 -13.06
CA ASP A 184 9.84 -31.89 -12.82
C ASP A 184 10.69 -31.13 -11.80
N LEU A 185 10.45 -29.82 -11.66
CA LEU A 185 11.09 -28.93 -10.70
C LEU A 185 10.28 -28.71 -9.41
N ASP A 186 9.10 -29.33 -9.28
CA ASP A 186 8.17 -29.17 -8.15
C ASP A 186 7.80 -27.70 -7.85
N LEU A 187 7.46 -26.95 -8.91
CA LEU A 187 7.13 -25.52 -8.83
C LEU A 187 5.62 -25.26 -8.97
N ASP A 188 5.10 -24.25 -8.27
CA ASP A 188 3.73 -23.76 -8.45
C ASP A 188 3.70 -22.55 -9.41
N VAL A 189 3.64 -22.83 -10.71
CA VAL A 189 3.57 -21.81 -11.77
C VAL A 189 2.25 -21.93 -12.53
N GLN A 190 1.44 -20.89 -12.50
CA GLN A 190 0.21 -20.78 -13.27
C GLN A 190 0.36 -19.84 -14.47
N TYR A 191 -0.24 -20.22 -15.60
CA TYR A 191 -0.25 -19.42 -16.83
C TYR A 191 -1.62 -18.83 -17.11
N TYR A 192 -1.63 -17.55 -17.52
CA TYR A 192 -2.79 -16.87 -18.05
C TYR A 192 -2.46 -16.20 -19.39
N ASN A 193 -3.34 -16.38 -20.36
CA ASN A 193 -3.14 -15.83 -21.70
C ASN A 193 -3.52 -14.34 -21.84
N SER A 194 -4.12 -13.78 -20.80
CA SER A 194 -4.60 -12.42 -20.75
C SER A 194 -4.87 -11.98 -19.33
N LEU A 195 -4.84 -10.67 -19.11
CA LEU A 195 -5.19 -10.09 -17.83
C LEU A 195 -6.66 -10.36 -17.48
N GLY A 196 -7.57 -10.27 -18.45
CA GLY A 196 -8.99 -10.58 -18.25
C GLY A 196 -9.23 -12.00 -17.72
N GLN A 197 -8.50 -13.01 -18.23
CA GLN A 197 -8.60 -14.38 -17.72
C GLN A 197 -8.16 -14.48 -16.25
N PHE A 198 -7.06 -13.80 -15.89
CA PHE A 198 -6.58 -13.73 -14.52
C PHE A 198 -7.61 -13.06 -13.60
N ILE A 199 -8.15 -11.91 -14.01
CA ILE A 199 -9.19 -11.17 -13.27
C ILE A 199 -10.46 -12.00 -13.08
N GLN A 200 -10.88 -12.77 -14.09
CA GLN A 200 -12.05 -13.62 -13.99
C GLN A 200 -11.87 -14.74 -12.95
N ARG A 201 -10.68 -15.35 -12.88
CA ARG A 201 -10.41 -16.45 -11.95
C ARG A 201 -10.14 -15.99 -10.51
N HIS A 202 -9.50 -14.83 -10.35
CA HIS A 202 -9.01 -14.36 -9.05
C HIS A 202 -9.76 -13.12 -8.58
N ALA A 203 -9.54 -11.97 -9.22
CA ALA A 203 -10.03 -10.68 -8.75
C ALA A 203 -11.57 -10.60 -8.64
N THR A 204 -12.31 -11.26 -9.52
CA THR A 204 -13.79 -11.25 -9.48
C THR A 204 -14.34 -11.86 -8.19
N LYS A 205 -13.60 -12.78 -7.56
CA LYS A 205 -14.01 -13.41 -6.29
C LYS A 205 -13.99 -12.43 -5.13
N ILE A 206 -13.02 -11.51 -5.11
CA ILE A 206 -12.83 -10.58 -3.99
C ILE A 206 -13.33 -9.16 -4.29
N LYS A 207 -13.69 -8.85 -5.55
CA LYS A 207 -14.08 -7.51 -6.00
C LYS A 207 -15.21 -6.87 -5.19
N PHE A 208 -16.11 -7.68 -4.61
CA PHE A 208 -17.23 -7.16 -3.81
C PHE A 208 -16.80 -6.67 -2.42
N VAL A 209 -15.58 -7.01 -1.97
CA VAL A 209 -15.02 -6.56 -0.71
C VAL A 209 -14.39 -5.19 -0.96
N ASP A 210 -15.08 -4.16 -0.50
CA ASP A 210 -14.64 -2.77 -0.44
C ASP A 210 -15.03 -2.17 0.91
N GLU A 211 -14.57 -0.94 1.19
CA GLU A 211 -14.81 -0.26 2.46
C GLU A 211 -16.33 -0.11 2.76
N THR A 212 -17.15 0.12 1.73
CA THR A 212 -18.60 0.24 1.88
C THR A 212 -19.20 -1.09 2.31
N TRP A 213 -18.83 -2.18 1.65
CA TRP A 213 -19.26 -3.53 2.03
C TRP A 213 -18.78 -3.89 3.44
N ILE A 214 -17.56 -3.52 3.83
CA ILE A 214 -17.03 -3.77 5.18
C ILE A 214 -17.87 -3.02 6.22
N LYS A 215 -18.13 -1.72 6.02
CA LYS A 215 -18.97 -0.91 6.92
C LYS A 215 -20.42 -1.42 6.98
N ASP A 216 -20.93 -2.05 5.92
CA ASP A 216 -22.24 -2.71 5.91
C ASP A 216 -22.24 -4.05 6.69
N GLN A 217 -21.09 -4.71 6.84
CA GLN A 217 -20.99 -6.02 7.52
C GLN A 217 -20.46 -5.91 8.96
N ILE A 218 -19.66 -4.90 9.27
CA ILE A 218 -19.01 -4.67 10.56
C ILE A 218 -19.40 -3.28 11.04
N ASN A 219 -20.11 -3.22 12.17
CA ASN A 219 -20.43 -1.96 12.81
C ASN A 219 -19.17 -1.44 13.53
N ILE A 220 -18.49 -0.46 12.93
CA ILE A 220 -17.25 0.11 13.47
C ILE A 220 -17.48 0.80 14.83
N ASP A 221 -18.65 1.39 15.06
CA ASP A 221 -18.99 1.97 16.36
C ASP A 221 -19.04 0.89 17.46
N GLU A 222 -19.62 -0.27 17.15
CA GLU A 222 -19.63 -1.41 18.08
C GLU A 222 -18.21 -1.99 18.30
N VAL A 223 -17.35 -1.93 17.29
CA VAL A 223 -15.93 -2.31 17.45
C VAL A 223 -15.22 -1.33 18.39
N ASN A 224 -15.43 -0.02 18.21
CA ASN A 224 -14.86 1.02 19.07
C ASN A 224 -15.32 0.85 20.53
N ASP A 225 -16.61 0.62 20.77
CA ASP A 225 -17.16 0.37 22.11
C ASP A 225 -16.54 -0.88 22.76
N ASN A 226 -16.42 -1.98 22.01
CA ASN A 226 -15.77 -3.20 22.51
C ASN A 226 -14.28 -3.00 22.78
N PHE A 227 -13.60 -2.21 21.95
CA PHE A 227 -12.18 -1.94 22.12
C PHE A 227 -11.90 -1.06 23.34
N LEU A 228 -12.77 -0.10 23.65
CA LEU A 228 -12.74 0.67 24.88
C LEU A 228 -12.75 -0.21 26.13
N HIS A 229 -13.62 -1.22 26.15
CA HIS A 229 -13.66 -2.18 27.26
C HIS A 229 -12.35 -2.95 27.40
N ILE A 230 -11.74 -3.36 26.29
CA ILE A 230 -10.46 -4.07 26.28
C ILE A 230 -9.33 -3.20 26.82
N LEU A 231 -9.25 -1.93 26.40
CA LEU A 231 -8.22 -1.01 26.87
C LEU A 231 -8.36 -0.73 28.37
N ASN A 232 -9.58 -0.48 28.86
CA ASN A 232 -9.83 -0.26 30.28
C ASN A 232 -9.44 -1.48 31.14
N GLU A 233 -9.59 -2.71 30.63
CA GLU A 233 -9.25 -3.92 31.39
C GLU A 233 -7.76 -4.30 31.32
N ASN A 234 -7.05 -3.94 30.25
CA ASN A 234 -5.74 -4.51 29.95
C ASN A 234 -4.59 -3.49 29.76
N GLU A 235 -4.88 -2.22 29.50
CA GLU A 235 -3.87 -1.22 29.11
C GLU A 235 -3.76 -0.03 30.08
N GLU A 236 -4.42 -0.08 31.25
CA GLU A 236 -4.42 1.02 32.24
C GLU A 236 -2.99 1.47 32.60
N ASP A 237 -2.10 0.54 32.95
CA ASP A 237 -0.70 0.82 33.28
C ASP A 237 0.09 1.47 32.11
N SER A 238 -0.18 1.00 30.89
CA SER A 238 0.51 1.45 29.68
C SER A 238 0.09 2.89 29.30
N LEU A 239 -1.20 3.17 29.42
CA LEU A 239 -1.80 4.49 29.22
C LEU A 239 -1.37 5.45 30.33
N MET A 240 -1.31 4.99 31.58
CA MET A 240 -0.83 5.80 32.70
C MET A 240 0.62 6.24 32.49
N ARG A 241 1.52 5.33 32.07
CA ARG A 241 2.89 5.70 31.71
C ARG A 241 2.98 6.69 30.57
N TYR A 242 2.06 6.62 29.61
CA TYR A 242 1.99 7.61 28.54
C TYR A 242 1.61 8.99 29.10
N ALA A 243 0.64 9.03 30.02
CA ALA A 243 0.22 10.25 30.69
C ALA A 243 1.34 10.87 31.54
N GLU A 244 2.06 10.06 32.32
CA GLU A 244 3.19 10.49 33.17
C GLU A 244 4.35 11.09 32.37
N ASN A 245 4.53 10.69 31.10
CA ASN A 245 5.51 11.34 30.23
C ASN A 245 5.08 12.74 29.77
N ARG A 246 3.81 13.10 29.96
CA ARG A 246 3.19 14.33 29.46
C ARG A 246 2.78 15.29 30.57
N PHE A 247 2.54 14.76 31.76
CA PHE A 247 2.19 15.53 32.95
C PHE A 247 3.03 15.06 34.14
N ASP A 248 3.58 16.01 34.90
CA ASP A 248 4.48 15.70 36.01
C ASP A 248 3.76 15.17 37.27
N ASN A 249 2.48 15.52 37.45
CA ASN A 249 1.71 15.29 38.68
C ASN A 249 0.41 14.52 38.45
N CYS A 250 0.45 13.38 37.77
CA CYS A 250 -0.73 12.53 37.62
C CYS A 250 -1.13 11.90 38.97
N THR A 251 -2.43 11.85 39.29
CA THR A 251 -2.93 11.28 40.57
C THR A 251 -2.96 9.75 40.57
N GLY A 252 -2.82 9.13 39.40
CA GLY A 252 -3.04 7.69 39.19
C GLY A 252 -4.44 7.36 38.69
N TYR A 253 -5.35 8.33 38.63
CA TYR A 253 -6.66 8.15 37.99
C TYR A 253 -6.56 8.33 36.48
N ILE A 254 -7.05 7.33 35.76
CA ILE A 254 -7.17 7.33 34.31
C ILE A 254 -8.51 6.70 33.88
N ASN A 255 -9.10 7.21 32.82
CA ASN A 255 -10.35 6.70 32.28
C ASN A 255 -10.32 6.77 30.75
N VAL A 256 -10.50 5.65 30.06
CA VAL A 256 -10.59 5.63 28.60
C VAL A 256 -12.01 6.03 28.20
N CYS A 257 -12.15 7.22 27.62
CA CYS A 257 -13.43 7.88 27.40
C CYS A 257 -14.00 7.65 25.99
N GLY A 258 -13.15 7.45 24.98
CA GLY A 258 -13.58 7.36 23.59
C GLY A 258 -12.55 6.65 22.70
N ALA A 259 -13.02 5.91 21.71
CA ALA A 259 -12.20 5.30 20.69
C ALA A 259 -12.73 5.74 19.32
N PHE A 260 -11.84 6.30 18.50
CA PHE A 260 -12.19 6.87 17.20
C PHE A 260 -11.40 6.18 16.10
N LEU A 261 -11.47 4.84 16.07
CA LEU A 261 -10.82 4.07 15.00
C LEU A 261 -11.70 4.05 13.75
N ASP A 262 -11.08 4.22 12.59
CA ASP A 262 -11.69 3.99 11.27
C ASP A 262 -10.81 3.05 10.45
N ILE A 263 -11.33 2.59 9.31
CA ILE A 263 -10.64 1.67 8.41
C ILE A 263 -9.42 2.38 7.81
N GLU A 264 -8.22 1.87 8.15
CA GLU A 264 -6.98 2.29 7.53
C GLU A 264 -6.68 1.46 6.29
N ASP A 265 -6.76 0.13 6.41
CA ASP A 265 -6.50 -0.80 5.30
C ASP A 265 -7.21 -2.14 5.52
N PHE A 266 -7.30 -2.96 4.47
CA PHE A 266 -7.80 -4.31 4.57
C PHE A 266 -7.20 -5.26 3.52
N PHE A 267 -7.05 -6.52 3.92
CA PHE A 267 -6.51 -7.58 3.09
C PHE A 267 -7.44 -8.78 3.02
N VAL A 268 -7.52 -9.40 1.85
CA VAL A 268 -8.38 -10.54 1.56
C VAL A 268 -7.52 -11.69 1.04
N TYR A 269 -7.66 -12.84 1.67
CA TYR A 269 -6.90 -14.04 1.32
C TYR A 269 -7.88 -15.18 0.97
N GLU A 270 -7.66 -15.85 -0.15
CA GLU A 270 -8.44 -17.03 -0.52
C GLU A 270 -7.88 -18.26 0.22
N LYS A 271 -8.76 -19.00 0.90
CA LYS A 271 -8.42 -20.28 1.55
C LYS A 271 -8.61 -21.45 0.59
N SER A 272 -8.00 -22.59 0.92
CA SER A 272 -8.07 -23.82 0.13
C SER A 272 -9.48 -24.39 -0.02
N ASP A 273 -10.40 -24.07 0.88
CA ASP A 273 -11.82 -24.46 0.82
C ASP A 273 -12.69 -23.49 -0.01
N GLY A 274 -12.09 -22.44 -0.58
CA GLY A 274 -12.76 -21.40 -1.35
C GLY A 274 -13.42 -20.29 -0.51
N SER A 275 -13.31 -20.36 0.82
CA SER A 275 -13.68 -19.24 1.69
C SER A 275 -12.65 -18.11 1.60
N LEU A 276 -13.06 -16.89 1.97
CA LEU A 276 -12.13 -15.75 2.04
C LEU A 276 -11.85 -15.41 3.50
N TYR A 277 -10.60 -15.08 3.80
CA TYR A 277 -10.21 -14.46 5.06
C TYR A 277 -10.03 -12.97 4.84
N LEU A 278 -10.69 -12.16 5.67
CA LEU A 278 -10.53 -10.70 5.70
C LEU A 278 -9.69 -10.34 6.92
N GLU A 279 -8.59 -9.66 6.71
CA GLU A 279 -7.85 -8.92 7.72
C GLU A 279 -8.20 -7.44 7.57
N LEU A 280 -8.72 -6.82 8.62
CA LEU A 280 -9.11 -5.42 8.64
C LEU A 280 -8.23 -4.69 9.65
N ILE A 281 -7.60 -3.60 9.21
CA ILE A 281 -6.76 -2.74 10.04
C ILE A 281 -7.54 -1.46 10.29
N LEU A 282 -7.80 -1.19 11.57
CA LEU A 282 -8.39 0.06 12.03
C LEU A 282 -7.33 0.87 12.75
N SER A 283 -7.30 2.17 12.53
CA SER A 283 -6.45 3.07 13.31
C SER A 283 -7.12 4.39 13.61
N GLY A 284 -6.60 5.06 14.64
CA GLY A 284 -7.11 6.33 15.10
C GLY A 284 -6.75 6.61 16.55
N GLU A 285 -7.36 7.65 17.08
CA GLU A 285 -7.06 8.17 18.41
C GLU A 285 -7.96 7.53 19.47
N ILE A 286 -7.39 7.30 20.65
CA ILE A 286 -8.12 6.95 21.85
C ILE A 286 -8.13 8.16 22.78
N GLU A 287 -9.30 8.64 23.16
CA GLU A 287 -9.43 9.72 24.15
C GLU A 287 -9.35 9.14 25.56
N VAL A 288 -8.37 9.63 26.33
CA VAL A 288 -8.16 9.20 27.70
C VAL A 288 -8.13 10.41 28.62
N GLU A 289 -9.01 10.40 29.61
CA GLU A 289 -9.04 11.37 30.68
C GLU A 289 -8.05 10.96 31.78
N VAL A 290 -7.25 11.92 32.23
CA VAL A 290 -6.26 11.76 33.29
C VAL A 290 -6.47 12.86 34.31
N GLU A 291 -6.47 12.51 35.59
CA GLU A 291 -6.50 13.51 36.66
C GLU A 291 -5.07 13.91 37.05
N ILE A 292 -4.82 15.22 37.09
CA ILE A 292 -3.53 15.80 37.44
C ILE A 292 -3.68 16.82 38.56
N GLU A 293 -2.63 16.94 39.39
CA GLU A 293 -2.54 17.96 40.44
C GLU A 293 -1.76 19.18 39.94
N GLU A 294 -2.37 20.36 40.08
CA GLU A 294 -1.73 21.64 39.77
C GLU A 294 -1.63 22.49 41.04
N GLU A 295 -0.43 22.96 41.34
CA GLU A 295 -0.18 23.91 42.42
C GLU A 295 -0.44 25.32 41.91
N ILE A 296 -1.44 26.00 42.49
CA ILE A 296 -1.78 27.38 42.17
C ILE A 296 -1.35 28.27 43.32
N GLU A 297 -0.42 29.17 43.05
CA GLU A 297 -0.07 30.25 43.98
C GLU A 297 -1.11 31.36 43.89
N LYS A 298 -1.74 31.67 45.03
CA LYS A 298 -2.64 32.81 45.19
C LYS A 298 -1.96 33.87 46.04
N GLU A 299 -1.66 35.01 45.42
CA GLU A 299 -1.23 36.19 46.16
C GLU A 299 -2.43 36.82 46.86
N ARG A 300 -2.35 36.94 48.19
CA ARG A 300 -3.31 37.70 48.98
C ARG A 300 -2.63 38.94 49.54
N GLU A 301 -3.19 40.10 49.22
CA GLU A 301 -2.84 41.34 49.91
C GLU A 301 -3.48 41.35 51.30
N LYS A 302 -2.65 41.24 52.34
CA LYS A 302 -3.03 41.59 53.70
C LYS A 302 -2.43 42.93 54.04
N TYR A 303 -3.06 43.63 54.98
CA TYR A 303 -2.57 44.91 55.45
C TYR A 303 -2.30 44.80 56.94
N GLU A 304 -1.07 45.11 57.31
CA GLU A 304 -0.69 45.25 58.71
C GLU A 304 -0.54 46.74 59.05
N TYR A 305 -0.76 47.04 60.32
CA TYR A 305 -0.62 48.40 60.85
C TYR A 305 0.70 48.49 61.59
N GLU A 306 1.61 49.32 61.07
CA GLU A 306 2.89 49.58 61.70
C GLU A 306 2.87 50.98 62.35
N TYR A 307 3.43 51.06 63.57
CA TYR A 307 3.56 52.32 64.28
C TYR A 307 4.84 53.00 63.83
N VAL A 308 4.71 54.11 63.11
CA VAL A 308 5.84 54.94 62.68
C VAL A 308 5.95 56.13 63.62
N TYR A 309 7.12 56.31 64.22
CA TYR A 309 7.38 57.44 65.10
C TYR A 309 7.89 58.63 64.29
N ASP A 310 7.14 59.73 64.27
CA ASP A 310 7.58 60.98 63.64
C ASP A 310 8.43 61.79 64.63
N SER A 311 9.73 61.87 64.35
CA SER A 311 10.69 62.58 65.20
C SER A 311 10.48 64.09 65.29
N TYR A 312 9.74 64.70 64.36
CA TYR A 312 9.49 66.15 64.37
C TYR A 312 8.27 66.50 65.22
N THR A 313 7.21 65.70 65.14
CA THR A 313 5.97 65.93 65.89
C THR A 313 5.95 65.18 67.24
N HIS A 314 6.85 64.22 67.46
CA HIS A 314 6.92 63.33 68.64
C HIS A 314 5.66 62.46 68.82
N GLU A 315 4.91 62.22 67.75
CA GLU A 315 3.69 61.42 67.76
C GLU A 315 3.92 60.11 66.99
N PHE A 316 3.18 59.07 67.39
CA PHE A 316 3.11 57.82 66.62
C PHE A 316 1.96 57.93 65.62
N THR A 317 2.26 57.76 64.34
CA THR A 317 1.26 57.59 63.30
C THR A 317 1.13 56.11 62.96
N VAL A 318 -0.10 55.70 62.62
CA VAL A 318 -0.37 54.34 62.16
C VAL A 318 -0.36 54.35 60.65
N GLU A 319 0.61 53.67 60.06
CA GLU A 319 0.67 53.49 58.61
C GLU A 319 0.17 52.10 58.23
N ARG A 320 -0.62 52.04 57.16
CA ARG A 320 -1.14 50.79 56.60
C ARG A 320 -0.12 50.27 55.59
N VAL A 321 0.63 49.23 55.96
CA VAL A 321 1.66 48.64 55.11
C VAL A 321 1.09 47.40 54.42
N PRO A 322 1.12 47.32 53.07
CA PRO A 322 0.72 46.11 52.37
C PRO A 322 1.75 45.01 52.62
N LYS A 323 1.29 43.84 53.05
CA LYS A 323 2.05 42.59 53.07
C LYS A 323 1.44 41.62 52.07
N TYR A 324 2.30 41.08 51.22
CA TYR A 324 1.92 40.04 50.27
C TYR A 324 2.19 38.69 50.92
N GLU A 325 1.15 37.87 51.04
CA GLU A 325 1.27 36.48 51.46
C GLU A 325 0.94 35.61 50.25
N VAL A 326 1.86 34.69 49.93
CA VAL A 326 1.65 33.68 48.89
C VAL A 326 1.11 32.44 49.57
N GLU A 327 -0.15 32.09 49.28
CA GLU A 327 -0.74 30.81 49.69
C GLU A 327 -0.74 29.89 48.46
N ALA A 328 -0.11 28.71 48.56
CA ALA A 328 -0.19 27.68 47.54
C ALA A 328 -1.37 26.74 47.81
N GLU A 329 -2.17 26.45 46.79
CA GLU A 329 -3.29 25.51 46.85
C GLU A 329 -3.11 24.46 45.75
N VAL A 330 -3.16 23.18 46.11
CA VAL A 330 -3.14 22.06 45.14
C VAL A 330 -4.57 21.76 44.72
N LEU A 331 -4.84 21.84 43.41
CA LEU A 331 -6.14 21.51 42.83
C LEU A 331 -5.99 20.35 41.85
N ALA A 332 -6.90 19.37 41.96
CA ALA A 332 -7.05 18.33 40.95
C ALA A 332 -7.85 18.86 39.76
N ARG A 333 -7.39 18.58 38.53
CA ARG A 333 -8.15 18.82 37.31
C ARG A 333 -8.00 17.69 36.30
N CYS A 334 -8.99 17.53 35.44
CA CYS A 334 -8.93 16.60 34.32
C CYS A 334 -8.11 17.20 33.16
N ALA A 335 -7.22 16.40 32.61
CA ALA A 335 -6.53 16.61 31.37
C ALA A 335 -6.82 15.44 30.42
N TYR A 336 -6.55 15.61 29.13
CA TYR A 336 -6.83 14.60 28.11
C TYR A 336 -5.56 14.29 27.32
N ILE A 337 -5.37 13.01 27.02
CA ILE A 337 -4.37 12.51 26.08
C ILE A 337 -5.07 11.75 24.96
N TYR A 338 -4.40 11.70 23.80
CA TYR A 338 -4.93 11.10 22.58
C TYR A 338 -3.87 10.17 21.97
N PRO A 339 -3.54 9.03 22.60
CA PRO A 339 -2.65 8.06 21.98
C PRO A 339 -3.27 7.44 20.73
N ASP A 340 -2.47 7.32 19.68
CA ASP A 340 -2.82 6.62 18.45
C ASP A 340 -2.73 5.10 18.64
N TYR A 341 -3.73 4.37 18.19
CA TYR A 341 -3.77 2.91 18.24
C TYR A 341 -4.05 2.32 16.86
N GLU A 342 -3.50 1.12 16.63
CA GLU A 342 -3.84 0.22 15.55
C GLU A 342 -4.54 -1.02 16.13
N LEU A 343 -5.62 -1.46 15.48
CA LEU A 343 -6.41 -2.63 15.83
C LEU A 343 -6.60 -3.51 14.60
N LYS A 344 -6.17 -4.78 14.68
CA LYS A 344 -6.34 -5.77 13.61
C LYS A 344 -7.49 -6.72 13.93
N LEU A 345 -8.47 -6.76 13.03
CA LEU A 345 -9.55 -7.74 13.07
C LEU A 345 -9.33 -8.81 12.00
N GLY A 346 -9.64 -10.06 12.36
CA GLY A 346 -9.68 -11.17 11.42
C GLY A 346 -11.08 -11.75 11.31
N ALA A 347 -11.58 -11.89 10.09
CA ALA A 347 -12.91 -12.39 9.78
C ALA A 347 -12.90 -13.44 8.66
N VAL A 348 -13.89 -14.33 8.67
CA VAL A 348 -14.10 -15.31 7.59
C VAL A 348 -15.35 -14.92 6.80
N ILE A 349 -15.23 -14.90 5.48
CA ILE A 349 -16.29 -14.58 4.54
C ILE A 349 -16.65 -15.86 3.77
N ASN A 350 -17.91 -16.26 3.88
CA ASN A 350 -18.49 -17.38 3.15
C ASN A 350 -19.71 -16.91 2.37
N ASN A 351 -19.79 -17.29 1.09
CA ASN A 351 -20.89 -16.89 0.20
C ASN A 351 -21.20 -15.38 0.22
N LYS A 352 -20.13 -14.56 0.23
CA LYS A 352 -20.20 -13.08 0.28
C LYS A 352 -20.87 -12.51 1.54
N LYS A 353 -20.88 -13.28 2.64
CA LYS A 353 -21.33 -12.82 3.96
C LYS A 353 -20.23 -13.05 4.99
N LEU A 354 -20.07 -12.09 5.88
CA LEU A 354 -19.16 -12.20 7.01
C LEU A 354 -19.80 -13.12 8.07
N GLU A 355 -19.08 -14.15 8.52
CA GLU A 355 -19.59 -15.08 9.53
C GLU A 355 -19.40 -14.53 10.95
N LYS A 356 -18.15 -14.19 11.28
CA LYS A 356 -17.75 -13.59 12.55
C LYS A 356 -16.38 -12.94 12.38
N TYR A 357 -16.15 -11.83 13.07
CA TYR A 357 -14.83 -11.23 13.23
C TYR A 357 -14.29 -11.45 14.65
N THR A 358 -12.98 -11.36 14.79
CA THR A 358 -12.25 -11.47 16.05
C THR A 358 -11.12 -10.46 16.08
N ILE A 359 -10.88 -9.82 17.21
CA ILE A 359 -9.68 -9.01 17.43
C ILE A 359 -8.48 -9.97 17.46
N LYS A 360 -7.47 -9.68 16.63
CA LYS A 360 -6.25 -10.50 16.51
C LYS A 360 -5.09 -9.90 17.27
N GLU A 361 -4.90 -8.60 17.08
CA GLU A 361 -3.78 -7.83 17.60
C GLU A 361 -4.22 -6.38 17.74
N PHE A 362 -3.65 -5.67 18.71
CA PHE A 362 -3.74 -4.23 18.80
C PHE A 362 -2.48 -3.69 19.46
N GLY A 363 -2.19 -2.42 19.22
CA GLY A 363 -1.04 -1.75 19.82
C GLY A 363 -1.08 -0.24 19.61
N ARG A 364 -0.36 0.48 20.47
CA ARG A 364 -0.13 1.93 20.30
C ARG A 364 0.90 2.16 19.19
N LEU A 365 0.66 3.14 18.32
CA LEU A 365 1.54 3.52 17.21
C LEU A 365 2.76 4.35 17.65
#